data_AF-A0A928IBA6-F1
#
_entry.id   AF-A0A928IBA6-F1
#
_cell.length_a   1.000
_cell.length_b   1.000
_cell.length_c   1.000
_cell.angle_alpha   90.00
_cell.angle_beta   90.00
_cell.angle_gamma   90.00
#
_symmetry.space_group_name_H-M   'P 1'
#
loop_
_entity.id
_entity.type
_entity.pdbx_description
1 polymer ?
#
loop_
_entity_poly.entity_id
_entity_poly.type
_entity_poly.pdbx_seq_one_letter_code
_entity_poly.pdbx_strand_id
1 'polypeptide(L)'
;MKYNLKVDISAEKPSINTKGAEFKLSDYLQIGTYCMDEYSSGANYANILFPAMFGTREAALSNVTLSKLSEADSIVRPNAPMLPGEQTSQIVAIVLTMPETVGNEANFDSTKAEAPEIDLGISVVATQFTHEYDSFDNRYDTDATLDFTPVANLNQLKIALANKEKNIVLTQNIESDETLAVDYGVTINGAGYTLSRAPGFTGTIFDVKANSSLTLEDIIVDGGAVLQTSSGSVVNSGVVATGDLINAGANAEIVLNSGAVLQNNDGTFAVNLGTRIGATLTMNGGWIINNRSGAGAVWGGGHITINEGSKINNNISTGPAGAIRMVGKCNLTMNGGEICNNTAATDGGAIWGYGTNGNSSVYNLNSGKISNNTAGGVGGGIYTGTYSTINISGDFEICDNTAADSGAMRITNYTVLNMTGGKISGNVSTGNENNNGFYGWCPRLTITGGELNDNIYLAGGHTPTIGGDGITGTVYFNIGTNHNTVNLAAEFGSIKFIVHEGGNFAAFNFKPATGYTYTDGDEAKLVCMNSGYETYWDSTTQTFRLRAE
;
A
#
# COMPACT_ATOMS: atom_id res chain seq x y z
N MET A 1 -20.39 21.04 23.14
CA MET A 1 -20.16 19.67 22.63
C MET A 1 -19.07 19.65 21.56
N LYS A 2 -18.11 18.71 21.61
CA LYS A 2 -17.38 18.28 20.39
C LYS A 2 -18.04 17.00 19.92
N TYR A 3 -18.34 16.89 18.63
CA TYR A 3 -18.97 15.70 18.06
C TYR A 3 -18.30 15.29 16.75
N ASN A 4 -18.33 13.99 16.48
CA ASN A 4 -17.91 13.41 15.21
C ASN A 4 -19.08 12.62 14.65
N LEU A 5 -19.39 12.84 13.36
CA LEU A 5 -20.48 12.14 12.69
C LEU A 5 -19.89 11.23 11.61
N LYS A 6 -20.24 9.95 11.66
CA LYS A 6 -19.74 8.93 10.73
C LYS A 6 -20.90 8.22 10.05
N VAL A 7 -20.73 7.84 8.78
CA VAL A 7 -21.67 6.96 8.06
C VAL A 7 -21.09 5.54 8.03
N ASP A 8 -21.66 4.60 8.75
CA ASP A 8 -21.14 3.24 8.85
C ASP A 8 -21.93 2.27 7.97
N ILE A 9 -21.28 1.23 7.45
CA ILE A 9 -21.99 0.07 6.88
C ILE A 9 -22.33 -0.87 8.03
N SER A 10 -23.59 -0.89 8.46
CA SER A 10 -24.02 -1.69 9.61
C SER A 10 -24.25 -3.16 9.25
N ALA A 11 -24.64 -3.43 8.01
CA ALA A 11 -24.74 -4.77 7.46
C ALA A 11 -24.67 -4.70 5.93
N GLU A 12 -24.15 -5.76 5.31
CA GLU A 12 -24.14 -5.86 3.85
C GLU A 12 -24.26 -7.32 3.40
N LYS A 13 -25.14 -7.53 2.42
CA LYS A 13 -25.42 -8.83 1.81
C LYS A 13 -24.87 -8.85 0.38
N PRO A 14 -23.90 -9.73 0.06
CA PRO A 14 -23.37 -9.85 -1.29
C PRO A 14 -24.39 -10.49 -2.25
N SER A 15 -24.16 -10.34 -3.54
CA SER A 15 -24.97 -10.96 -4.61
C SER A 15 -24.11 -11.39 -5.80
N ILE A 16 -24.71 -12.05 -6.79
CA ILE A 16 -24.05 -12.44 -8.04
C ILE A 16 -24.52 -11.53 -9.16
N ASN A 17 -23.59 -10.87 -9.85
CA ASN A 17 -23.92 -10.00 -10.96
C ASN A 17 -24.27 -10.76 -12.25
N THR A 18 -24.79 -10.04 -13.24
CA THR A 18 -25.14 -10.60 -14.55
C THR A 18 -23.98 -11.26 -15.30
N LYS A 19 -22.72 -10.95 -14.95
CA LYS A 19 -21.50 -11.59 -15.47
C LYS A 19 -21.11 -12.86 -14.69
N GLY A 20 -21.84 -13.20 -13.62
CA GLY A 20 -21.61 -14.39 -12.80
C GLY A 20 -20.56 -14.20 -11.70
N ALA A 21 -20.11 -12.97 -11.42
CA ALA A 21 -19.18 -12.67 -10.34
C ALA A 21 -19.92 -12.22 -9.07
N GLU A 22 -19.40 -12.57 -7.90
CA GLU A 22 -19.88 -12.04 -6.63
C GLU A 22 -19.51 -10.56 -6.48
N PHE A 23 -20.41 -9.76 -5.90
CA PHE A 23 -20.18 -8.35 -5.62
C PHE A 23 -20.96 -7.87 -4.39
N LYS A 24 -20.54 -6.71 -3.85
CA LYS A 24 -21.22 -5.94 -2.82
C LYS A 24 -21.58 -4.55 -3.34
N LEU A 25 -22.57 -3.89 -2.73
CA LEU A 25 -22.97 -2.55 -3.16
C LEU A 25 -21.89 -1.52 -2.80
N SER A 26 -21.20 -1.71 -1.68
CA SER A 26 -20.09 -0.89 -1.21
C SER A 26 -18.89 -0.87 -2.17
N ASP A 27 -18.74 -1.90 -3.02
CA ASP A 27 -17.70 -1.96 -4.06
C ASP A 27 -17.86 -0.87 -5.14
N TYR A 28 -19.09 -0.36 -5.32
CA TYR A 28 -19.45 0.54 -6.41
C TYR A 28 -20.05 1.87 -5.96
N LEU A 29 -20.70 1.92 -4.80
CA LEU A 29 -21.27 3.14 -4.27
C LEU A 29 -20.16 4.16 -3.95
N GLN A 30 -20.46 5.42 -4.23
CA GLN A 30 -19.63 6.56 -3.85
C GLN A 30 -20.37 7.44 -2.85
N ILE A 31 -19.62 8.02 -1.92
CA ILE A 31 -20.12 8.92 -0.90
C ILE A 31 -19.35 10.24 -0.96
N GLY A 32 -20.06 11.35 -0.74
CA GLY A 32 -19.49 12.67 -0.55
C GLY A 32 -20.26 13.40 0.53
N THR A 33 -19.59 14.32 1.22
CA THR A 33 -20.17 15.05 2.34
C THR A 33 -19.94 16.55 2.18
N TYR A 34 -20.91 17.34 2.62
CA TYR A 34 -20.82 18.80 2.61
C TYR A 34 -21.29 19.33 3.96
N CYS A 35 -20.44 20.12 4.61
CA CYS A 35 -20.76 20.79 5.87
C CYS A 35 -21.00 22.28 5.58
N MET A 36 -22.11 22.81 6.09
CA MET A 36 -22.44 24.23 5.97
C MET A 36 -22.09 24.97 7.27
N ASP A 37 -21.12 25.88 7.19
CA ASP A 37 -20.72 26.77 8.31
C ASP A 37 -21.66 28.00 8.41
N GLU A 38 -22.25 28.21 9.61
CA GLU A 38 -22.96 29.39 10.18
C GLU A 38 -23.93 30.28 9.35
N TYR A 39 -25.19 30.49 9.82
CA TYR A 39 -25.59 31.62 10.70
C TYR A 39 -27.13 31.81 10.84
N SER A 40 -27.47 32.54 11.91
CA SER A 40 -28.73 33.01 12.48
C SER A 40 -29.84 33.46 11.52
N SER A 41 -31.08 33.06 11.88
CA SER A 41 -32.38 33.60 11.46
C SER A 41 -33.04 33.03 10.19
N GLY A 42 -33.99 32.11 10.42
CA GLY A 42 -35.29 32.10 9.74
C GLY A 42 -35.38 31.38 8.39
N ALA A 43 -36.11 30.25 8.38
CA ALA A 43 -36.99 29.69 7.32
C ALA A 43 -36.54 29.61 5.83
N ASN A 44 -35.42 30.20 5.40
CA ASN A 44 -35.03 30.33 4.00
C ASN A 44 -34.12 29.21 3.48
N TYR A 45 -33.37 28.48 4.33
CA TYR A 45 -32.47 27.42 3.84
C TYR A 45 -33.20 26.14 3.43
N ALA A 46 -34.05 25.58 4.30
CA ALA A 46 -34.83 24.39 3.98
C ALA A 46 -35.76 24.59 2.76
N ASN A 47 -36.20 25.84 2.54
CA ASN A 47 -37.18 26.16 1.51
C ASN A 47 -36.58 26.77 0.23
N ILE A 48 -35.32 27.26 0.22
CA ILE A 48 -34.72 27.95 -0.93
C ILE A 48 -33.32 27.41 -1.26
N LEU A 49 -32.34 27.49 -0.33
CA LEU A 49 -30.95 27.11 -0.64
C LEU A 49 -30.73 25.59 -0.71
N PHE A 50 -31.32 24.82 0.21
CA PHE A 50 -31.15 23.36 0.21
C PHE A 50 -31.75 22.73 -1.06
N PRO A 51 -32.97 23.11 -1.52
CA PRO A 51 -33.47 22.70 -2.83
C PRO A 51 -32.58 23.16 -4.00
N ALA A 52 -31.93 24.32 -3.93
CA ALA A 52 -31.04 24.78 -4.99
C ALA A 52 -29.72 24.00 -5.07
N MET A 53 -29.14 23.64 -3.93
CA MET A 53 -27.83 22.97 -3.85
C MET A 53 -27.93 21.44 -3.95
N PHE A 54 -29.03 20.87 -3.45
CA PHE A 54 -29.21 19.42 -3.34
C PHE A 54 -30.57 18.93 -3.88
N GLY A 55 -31.37 19.78 -4.52
CA GLY A 55 -32.66 19.40 -5.08
C GLY A 55 -32.60 18.69 -6.43
N THR A 56 -31.42 18.66 -7.09
CA THR A 56 -31.16 17.79 -8.24
C THR A 56 -29.90 16.96 -8.02
N ARG A 57 -29.82 15.83 -8.71
CA ARG A 57 -28.66 14.94 -8.67
C ARG A 57 -27.39 15.69 -9.08
N GLU A 58 -27.43 16.43 -10.18
CA GLU A 58 -26.28 17.16 -10.73
C GLU A 58 -25.78 18.23 -9.75
N ALA A 59 -26.69 18.98 -9.13
CA ALA A 59 -26.34 19.98 -8.13
C ALA A 59 -25.68 19.33 -6.91
N ALA A 60 -26.25 18.24 -6.40
CA ALA A 60 -25.70 17.52 -5.26
C ALA A 60 -24.28 16.99 -5.53
N LEU A 61 -24.07 16.35 -6.69
CA LEU A 61 -22.77 15.81 -7.09
C LEU A 61 -21.72 16.92 -7.31
N SER A 62 -22.13 18.11 -7.76
CA SER A 62 -21.21 19.24 -7.96
C SER A 62 -20.72 19.89 -6.67
N ASN A 63 -21.46 19.69 -5.57
CA ASN A 63 -21.18 20.30 -4.26
C ASN A 63 -20.34 19.42 -3.34
N VAL A 64 -20.01 18.19 -3.74
CA VAL A 64 -19.23 17.24 -2.94
C VAL A 64 -18.05 16.70 -3.72
N THR A 65 -17.00 16.33 -3.00
CA THR A 65 -15.97 15.43 -3.50
C THR A 65 -16.39 14.00 -3.17
N LEU A 66 -16.47 13.14 -4.18
CA LEU A 66 -16.87 11.74 -4.02
C LEU A 66 -15.65 10.86 -3.79
N SER A 67 -15.77 9.93 -2.85
CA SER A 67 -14.88 8.78 -2.65
C SER A 67 -15.70 7.49 -2.72
N LYS A 68 -15.08 6.36 -3.04
CA LYS A 68 -15.77 5.06 -2.94
C LYS A 68 -16.17 4.82 -1.48
N LEU A 69 -17.38 4.30 -1.27
CA LEU A 69 -17.91 4.05 0.07
C LEU A 69 -17.04 3.05 0.87
N SER A 70 -16.44 2.06 0.19
CA SER A 70 -15.51 1.08 0.78
C SER A 70 -14.14 1.65 1.17
N GLU A 71 -13.72 2.76 0.54
CA GLU A 71 -12.42 3.42 0.76
C GLU A 71 -12.55 4.73 1.55
N ALA A 72 -13.77 5.23 1.71
CA ALA A 72 -14.04 6.43 2.46
C ALA A 72 -13.90 6.12 3.95
N ASP A 73 -12.96 6.80 4.62
CA ASP A 73 -13.17 7.21 6.00
C ASP A 73 -14.45 8.02 5.99
N SER A 74 -15.56 7.40 6.33
CA SER A 74 -16.91 7.95 6.22
C SER A 74 -17.19 9.02 7.28
N ILE A 75 -16.22 9.92 7.49
CA ILE A 75 -16.20 10.94 8.51
C ILE A 75 -16.74 12.24 7.91
N VAL A 76 -17.84 12.73 8.47
CA VAL A 76 -18.16 14.14 8.42
C VAL A 76 -17.54 14.77 9.67
N ARG A 77 -16.47 15.56 9.50
CA ARG A 77 -15.85 16.32 10.60
C ARG A 77 -16.30 17.78 10.62
N PRO A 78 -17.41 18.13 11.29
CA PRO A 78 -17.48 19.42 11.94
C PRO A 78 -16.72 19.30 13.25
N ASN A 79 -15.40 19.55 13.23
CA ASN A 79 -14.60 19.65 14.45
C ASN A 79 -14.88 20.98 15.21
N ALA A 80 -16.07 21.55 14.99
CA ALA A 80 -16.50 22.82 15.52
C ALA A 80 -17.15 22.59 16.89
N PRO A 81 -16.73 23.30 17.93
CA PRO A 81 -17.40 23.24 19.22
C PRO A 81 -18.82 23.81 19.06
N MET A 82 -19.84 23.06 19.48
CA MET A 82 -21.13 23.69 19.78
C MET A 82 -20.96 24.49 21.07
N LEU A 83 -21.02 25.82 20.98
CA LEU A 83 -20.86 26.71 22.13
C LEU A 83 -22.20 26.93 22.86
N PRO A 84 -22.19 27.12 24.19
CA PRO A 84 -23.40 27.36 24.96
C PRO A 84 -24.13 28.64 24.51
N GLY A 85 -25.42 28.54 24.20
CA GLY A 85 -26.27 29.68 23.83
C GLY A 85 -26.27 30.04 22.35
N GLU A 86 -25.49 29.34 21.52
CA GLU A 86 -25.54 29.50 20.06
C GLU A 86 -26.71 28.69 19.48
N GLN A 87 -27.64 29.37 18.81
CA GLN A 87 -28.70 28.72 18.02
C GLN A 87 -28.21 28.37 16.61
N THR A 88 -26.99 27.87 16.49
CA THR A 88 -26.41 27.49 15.20
C THR A 88 -26.56 25.98 15.01
N SER A 89 -27.56 25.56 14.25
CA SER A 89 -27.63 24.19 13.73
C SER A 89 -26.69 24.07 12.53
N GLN A 90 -25.65 23.25 12.63
CA GLN A 90 -24.87 22.86 11.44
C GLN A 90 -25.64 21.79 10.67
N ILE A 91 -25.78 22.00 9.35
CA ILE A 91 -26.42 21.03 8.45
C ILE A 91 -25.32 20.30 7.70
N VAL A 92 -25.38 18.98 7.78
CA VAL A 92 -24.51 18.08 7.03
C VAL A 92 -25.33 17.43 5.93
N ALA A 93 -24.91 17.60 4.68
CA ALA A 93 -25.46 16.86 3.55
C ALA A 93 -24.57 15.64 3.25
N ILE A 94 -25.21 14.48 3.13
CA ILE A 94 -24.56 13.23 2.70
C ILE A 94 -25.11 12.91 1.31
N VAL A 95 -24.22 12.80 0.35
CA VAL A 95 -24.54 12.46 -1.04
C VAL A 95 -24.03 11.05 -1.29
N LEU A 96 -24.96 10.11 -1.41
CA LEU A 96 -24.68 8.73 -1.78
C LEU A 96 -25.11 8.52 -3.24
N THR A 97 -24.22 8.01 -4.08
CA THR A 97 -24.51 7.81 -5.50
C THR A 97 -23.92 6.53 -6.04
N MET A 98 -24.59 5.99 -7.05
CA MET A 98 -24.01 5.00 -7.95
C MET A 98 -23.39 5.73 -9.16
N PRO A 99 -22.10 5.53 -9.50
CA PRO A 99 -21.50 6.19 -10.65
C PRO A 99 -22.13 5.70 -11.96
N GLU A 100 -22.34 6.60 -12.92
CA GLU A 100 -22.91 6.25 -14.22
C GLU A 100 -21.96 5.44 -15.09
N THR A 101 -20.67 5.40 -14.73
CA THR A 101 -19.65 4.58 -15.39
C THR A 101 -19.72 3.11 -14.98
N VAL A 102 -20.48 2.76 -13.94
CA VAL A 102 -20.63 1.37 -13.51
C VAL A 102 -21.73 0.71 -14.33
N GLY A 103 -21.35 -0.33 -15.07
CA GLY A 103 -22.24 -1.09 -15.93
C GLY A 103 -22.87 -2.29 -15.22
N ASN A 104 -23.14 -3.33 -16.01
CA ASN A 104 -23.84 -4.54 -15.57
C ASN A 104 -23.11 -5.36 -14.48
N GLU A 105 -21.85 -5.05 -14.19
CA GLU A 105 -21.10 -5.59 -13.05
C GLU A 105 -21.73 -5.26 -11.68
N ALA A 106 -22.53 -4.20 -11.57
CA ALA A 106 -23.28 -3.89 -10.35
C ALA A 106 -24.76 -4.29 -10.38
N ASN A 107 -25.22 -4.89 -11.48
CA ASN A 107 -26.59 -5.38 -11.61
C ASN A 107 -26.62 -6.86 -11.24
N PHE A 108 -27.44 -7.21 -10.24
CA PHE A 108 -27.60 -8.60 -9.82
C PHE A 108 -28.41 -9.42 -10.82
N ASP A 109 -28.08 -10.71 -10.92
CA ASP A 109 -28.84 -11.68 -11.70
C ASP A 109 -29.86 -12.39 -10.79
N SER A 110 -31.12 -11.98 -10.89
CA SER A 110 -32.21 -12.53 -10.08
C SER A 110 -32.47 -14.02 -10.32
N THR A 111 -31.88 -14.64 -11.36
CA THR A 111 -31.96 -16.09 -11.59
C THR A 111 -30.88 -16.87 -10.84
N LYS A 112 -29.83 -16.19 -10.35
CA LYS A 112 -28.65 -16.80 -9.72
C LYS A 112 -28.51 -16.48 -8.23
N ALA A 113 -28.96 -15.30 -7.79
CA ALA A 113 -28.85 -14.87 -6.42
C ALA A 113 -30.00 -13.94 -6.01
N GLU A 114 -30.17 -13.78 -4.70
CA GLU A 114 -31.03 -12.75 -4.14
C GLU A 114 -30.40 -11.36 -4.34
N ALA A 115 -31.23 -10.32 -4.32
CA ALA A 115 -30.76 -8.94 -4.46
C ALA A 115 -29.71 -8.60 -3.38
N PRO A 116 -28.67 -7.79 -3.73
CA PRO A 116 -27.76 -7.29 -2.73
C PRO A 116 -28.47 -6.26 -1.84
N GLU A 117 -28.09 -6.20 -0.57
CA GLU A 117 -28.66 -5.28 0.41
C GLU A 117 -27.51 -4.62 1.18
N ILE A 118 -27.65 -3.33 1.48
CA ILE A 118 -26.70 -2.58 2.29
C ILE A 118 -27.47 -1.74 3.30
N ASP A 119 -27.14 -1.90 4.57
CA ASP A 119 -27.66 -1.08 5.65
C ASP A 119 -26.61 -0.04 6.03
N LEU A 120 -27.01 1.23 5.98
CA LEU A 120 -26.15 2.35 6.37
C LEU A 120 -26.62 2.91 7.72
N GLY A 121 -25.69 2.96 8.68
CA GLY A 121 -25.86 3.60 9.97
C GLY A 121 -25.28 5.02 9.97
N ILE A 122 -25.79 5.87 10.86
CA ILE A 122 -25.15 7.13 11.20
C ILE A 122 -24.74 7.05 12.67
N SER A 123 -23.44 7.13 12.93
CA SER A 123 -22.88 7.14 14.27
C SER A 123 -22.51 8.56 14.66
N VAL A 124 -22.98 9.00 15.83
CA VAL A 124 -22.61 10.29 16.41
C VAL A 124 -21.87 10.04 17.71
N VAL A 125 -20.57 10.36 17.73
CA VAL A 125 -19.77 10.34 18.95
C VAL A 125 -19.67 11.76 19.45
N ALA A 126 -20.37 12.06 20.53
CA ALA A 126 -20.40 13.38 21.14
C ALA A 126 -19.81 13.33 22.55
N THR A 127 -19.08 14.37 22.93
CA THR A 127 -18.63 14.58 24.32
C THR A 127 -19.52 15.62 24.99
N GLN A 128 -20.14 15.24 26.11
CA GLN A 128 -20.87 16.17 26.97
C GLN A 128 -19.92 17.28 27.44
N PHE A 129 -20.38 18.54 27.40
CA PHE A 129 -19.68 19.65 28.06
C PHE A 129 -20.33 19.95 29.41
N THR A 130 -19.56 20.38 30.42
CA THR A 130 -20.03 20.56 31.82
C THR A 130 -21.13 21.62 32.01
N HIS A 131 -21.58 22.27 30.94
CA HIS A 131 -22.61 23.30 30.91
C HIS A 131 -23.85 22.91 30.07
N GLU A 132 -23.92 21.67 29.58
CA GLU A 132 -25.08 21.16 28.85
C GLU A 132 -26.14 20.63 29.84
N TYR A 133 -27.37 21.11 29.67
CA TYR A 133 -28.54 20.71 30.45
C TYR A 133 -29.64 20.31 29.48
N ASP A 134 -30.18 19.11 29.65
CA ASP A 134 -31.39 18.70 28.96
C ASP A 134 -32.50 18.36 29.97
N SER A 135 -33.55 17.66 29.52
CA SER A 135 -34.67 17.26 30.39
C SER A 135 -34.29 16.24 31.48
N PHE A 136 -33.07 15.71 31.43
CA PHE A 136 -32.53 14.69 32.33
C PHE A 136 -31.39 15.21 33.24
N ASP A 137 -31.17 16.53 33.29
CA ASP A 137 -30.11 17.23 34.04
C ASP A 137 -28.77 17.40 33.28
N ASN A 138 -27.65 17.64 33.97
CA ASN A 138 -26.31 17.77 33.37
C ASN A 138 -25.46 16.50 33.55
N ARG A 139 -26.07 15.36 33.83
CA ARG A 139 -25.43 14.07 34.16
C ARG A 139 -26.08 12.90 33.43
N TYR A 140 -26.94 13.13 32.45
CA TYR A 140 -27.66 12.06 31.76
C TYR A 140 -26.76 11.08 31.00
N ASP A 141 -25.54 11.50 30.61
CA ASP A 141 -24.53 10.63 30.01
C ASP A 141 -23.66 9.89 31.05
N THR A 142 -23.81 10.16 32.36
CA THR A 142 -22.96 9.57 33.42
C THR A 142 -23.12 8.05 33.51
N ASP A 143 -24.32 7.56 33.20
CA ASP A 143 -24.65 6.13 33.19
C ASP A 143 -24.81 5.56 31.77
N ALA A 144 -24.43 6.34 30.75
CA ALA A 144 -24.47 5.86 29.36
C ALA A 144 -23.45 4.73 29.19
N THR A 145 -23.93 3.57 28.76
CA THR A 145 -23.07 2.43 28.47
C THR A 145 -22.22 2.75 27.24
N LEU A 146 -20.95 3.09 27.45
CA LEU A 146 -19.98 3.19 26.37
C LEU A 146 -19.48 1.79 26.02
N ASP A 147 -19.37 1.50 24.73
CA ASP A 147 -18.70 0.31 24.20
C ASP A 147 -17.17 0.51 24.06
N PHE A 148 -16.67 1.64 24.56
CA PHE A 148 -15.26 2.01 24.64
C PHE A 148 -14.88 2.65 25.98
N THR A 149 -13.59 2.65 26.29
CA THR A 149 -13.00 3.33 27.44
C THR A 149 -12.33 4.64 27.00
N PRO A 150 -12.87 5.82 27.39
CA PRO A 150 -12.23 7.11 27.08
C PRO A 150 -10.99 7.34 27.93
N VAL A 151 -9.91 7.82 27.32
CA VAL A 151 -8.67 8.18 28.01
C VAL A 151 -8.18 9.56 27.57
N ALA A 152 -7.78 10.40 28.52
CA ALA A 152 -7.33 11.78 28.30
C ALA A 152 -5.86 12.01 28.67
N ASN A 153 -5.20 11.02 29.29
CA ASN A 153 -3.81 11.09 29.71
C ASN A 153 -3.20 9.70 29.84
N LEU A 154 -1.87 9.66 30.01
CA LEU A 154 -1.09 8.42 30.07
C LEU A 154 -1.55 7.47 31.19
N ASN A 155 -1.86 8.00 32.37
CA ASN A 155 -2.30 7.17 33.51
C ASN A 155 -3.60 6.44 33.20
N GLN A 156 -4.57 7.12 32.57
CA GLN A 156 -5.83 6.50 32.14
C GLN A 156 -5.60 5.44 31.07
N LEU A 157 -4.74 5.71 30.09
CA LEU A 157 -4.37 4.73 29.06
C LEU A 157 -3.74 3.48 29.68
N LYS A 158 -2.81 3.65 30.63
CA LYS A 158 -2.19 2.53 31.35
C LYS A 158 -3.20 1.71 32.16
N ILE A 159 -4.13 2.37 32.85
CA ILE A 159 -5.18 1.69 33.61
C ILE A 159 -6.09 0.89 32.67
N ALA A 160 -6.51 1.48 31.55
CA ALA A 160 -7.32 0.78 30.55
C ALA A 160 -6.60 -0.45 29.98
N LEU A 161 -5.30 -0.33 29.66
CA LEU A 161 -4.48 -1.46 29.22
C LEU A 161 -4.34 -2.54 30.30
N ALA A 162 -4.12 -2.16 31.56
CA ALA A 162 -4.02 -3.10 32.68
C ALA A 162 -5.34 -3.82 32.98
N ASN A 163 -6.47 -3.14 32.78
CA ASN A 163 -7.81 -3.72 32.89
C ASN A 163 -8.22 -4.56 31.68
N LYS A 164 -7.39 -4.58 30.63
CA LYS A 164 -7.64 -5.29 29.37
C LYS A 164 -8.89 -4.79 28.62
N GLU A 165 -9.12 -3.48 28.67
CA GLU A 165 -10.21 -2.84 27.91
C GLU A 165 -9.99 -3.02 26.42
N LYS A 166 -10.98 -3.59 25.72
CA LYS A 166 -10.81 -3.97 24.30
C LYS A 166 -10.82 -2.79 23.34
N ASN A 167 -11.61 -1.76 23.65
CA ASN A 167 -11.79 -0.58 22.83
C ASN A 167 -11.42 0.64 23.66
N ILE A 168 -10.34 1.33 23.29
CA ILE A 168 -9.84 2.52 23.99
C ILE A 168 -9.91 3.69 23.01
N VAL A 169 -10.45 4.83 23.46
CA VAL A 169 -10.56 6.05 22.64
C VAL A 169 -9.82 7.20 23.31
N LEU A 170 -8.89 7.83 22.60
CA LEU A 170 -8.26 9.06 23.07
C LEU A 170 -9.23 10.23 23.00
N THR A 171 -9.20 11.07 24.01
CA THR A 171 -10.01 12.29 24.10
C THR A 171 -9.14 13.56 24.08
N GLN A 172 -7.82 13.39 24.19
CA GLN A 172 -6.79 14.44 24.13
C GLN A 172 -5.48 13.84 23.59
N ASN A 173 -4.53 14.70 23.24
CA ASN A 173 -3.16 14.27 22.98
C ASN A 173 -2.54 13.71 24.27
N ILE A 174 -1.80 12.61 24.14
CA ILE A 174 -1.14 11.94 25.26
C ILE A 174 0.36 11.89 25.00
N GLU A 175 1.15 12.29 26.00
CA GLU A 175 2.59 12.04 26.01
C GLU A 175 2.87 10.75 26.80
N SER A 176 3.66 9.85 26.22
CA SER A 176 4.12 8.61 26.83
C SER A 176 5.58 8.76 27.23
N ASP A 177 5.86 8.62 28.53
CA ASP A 177 7.20 8.64 29.13
C ASP A 177 7.73 7.22 29.48
N GLU A 178 6.96 6.19 29.12
CA GLU A 178 7.28 4.79 29.37
C GLU A 178 6.66 3.86 28.31
N THR A 179 7.18 2.63 28.22
CA THR A 179 6.66 1.61 27.31
C THR A 179 5.30 1.07 27.74
N LEU A 180 4.35 1.08 26.81
CA LEU A 180 3.02 0.51 26.94
C LEU A 180 3.03 -0.97 26.53
N ALA A 181 2.88 -1.87 27.51
CA ALA A 181 2.80 -3.31 27.24
C ALA A 181 1.38 -3.71 26.81
N VAL A 182 1.28 -4.47 25.72
CA VAL A 182 0.02 -5.02 25.20
C VAL A 182 0.12 -6.55 25.20
N ASP A 183 -0.63 -7.22 26.08
CA ASP A 183 -0.60 -8.69 26.28
C ASP A 183 -1.93 -9.39 25.95
N TYR A 184 -2.79 -8.71 25.20
CA TYR A 184 -4.12 -9.15 24.77
C TYR A 184 -4.47 -8.46 23.45
N GLY A 185 -5.67 -8.70 22.91
CA GLY A 185 -6.16 -7.98 21.73
C GLY A 185 -6.86 -6.68 22.11
N VAL A 186 -6.36 -5.55 21.60
CA VAL A 186 -6.89 -4.20 21.87
C VAL A 186 -6.95 -3.34 20.61
N THR A 187 -8.01 -2.53 20.51
CA THR A 187 -8.12 -1.43 19.55
C THR A 187 -7.95 -0.11 20.29
N ILE A 188 -7.03 0.73 19.81
CA ILE A 188 -6.85 2.10 20.27
C ILE A 188 -7.21 3.04 19.12
N ASN A 189 -8.34 3.73 19.27
CA ASN A 189 -8.78 4.78 18.36
C ASN A 189 -8.30 6.14 18.89
N GLY A 190 -7.55 6.87 18.08
CA GLY A 190 -7.01 8.17 18.47
C GLY A 190 -8.02 9.30 18.39
N ALA A 191 -9.13 9.13 17.67
CA ALA A 191 -10.08 10.20 17.33
C ALA A 191 -9.39 11.46 16.76
N GLY A 192 -8.30 11.25 16.01
CA GLY A 192 -7.42 12.28 15.44
C GLY A 192 -6.37 12.84 16.40
N TYR A 193 -6.31 12.39 17.65
CA TYR A 193 -5.30 12.79 18.62
C TYR A 193 -3.99 12.03 18.46
N THR A 194 -2.94 12.61 19.04
CA THR A 194 -1.57 12.09 18.99
C THR A 194 -1.20 11.40 20.32
N LEU A 195 -0.58 10.23 20.22
CA LEU A 195 0.24 9.63 21.26
C LEU A 195 1.72 9.86 20.92
N SER A 196 2.37 10.80 21.61
CA SER A 196 3.75 11.17 21.34
C SER A 196 4.71 10.68 22.42
N ARG A 197 5.97 10.47 22.04
CA ARG A 197 7.06 10.26 23.00
C ARG A 197 7.29 11.53 23.83
N ALA A 198 7.27 11.40 25.16
CA ALA A 198 7.53 12.50 26.08
C ALA A 198 9.02 12.93 26.04
N PRO A 199 9.35 14.18 26.39
CA PRO A 199 10.74 14.63 26.48
C PRO A 199 11.59 13.75 27.39
N GLY A 200 12.71 13.25 26.88
CA GLY A 200 13.66 12.41 27.62
C GLY A 200 13.36 10.91 27.62
N PHE A 201 12.15 10.49 27.25
CA PHE A 201 11.89 9.10 26.92
C PHE A 201 12.47 8.80 25.54
N THR A 202 13.19 7.68 25.38
CA THR A 202 13.77 7.26 24.09
C THR A 202 13.43 5.80 23.75
N GLY A 203 12.72 5.11 24.64
CA GLY A 203 12.43 3.70 24.49
C GLY A 203 11.28 3.41 23.53
N THR A 204 10.85 2.15 23.56
CA THR A 204 9.74 1.67 22.73
C THR A 204 8.41 2.24 23.21
N ILE A 205 7.53 2.73 22.33
CA ILE A 205 6.19 3.19 22.73
C ILE A 205 5.28 2.00 23.05
N PHE A 206 5.03 1.10 22.08
CA PHE A 206 4.24 -0.11 22.28
C PHE A 206 5.10 -1.37 22.24
N ASP A 207 5.03 -2.19 23.29
CA ASP A 207 5.60 -3.54 23.32
C ASP A 207 4.49 -4.59 23.32
N VAL A 208 4.16 -5.06 22.12
CA VAL A 208 3.09 -6.03 21.86
C VAL A 208 3.64 -7.43 22.11
N LYS A 209 3.14 -8.10 23.13
CA LYS A 209 3.61 -9.41 23.57
C LYS A 209 3.20 -10.50 22.58
N ALA A 210 3.78 -11.68 22.76
CA ALA A 210 3.49 -12.81 21.88
C ALA A 210 2.01 -13.20 21.91
N ASN A 211 1.45 -13.56 20.75
CA ASN A 211 0.04 -13.92 20.56
C ASN A 211 -0.97 -12.84 21.02
N SER A 212 -0.56 -11.56 20.98
CA SER A 212 -1.39 -10.40 21.31
C SER A 212 -1.64 -9.57 20.05
N SER A 213 -2.66 -8.71 20.05
CA SER A 213 -2.95 -7.85 18.91
C SER A 213 -3.13 -6.39 19.30
N LEU A 214 -2.59 -5.50 18.47
CA LEU A 214 -2.75 -4.06 18.59
C LEU A 214 -3.32 -3.52 17.28
N THR A 215 -4.55 -3.03 17.35
CA THR A 215 -5.19 -2.29 16.26
C THR A 215 -5.14 -0.80 16.58
N LEU A 216 -4.64 -0.02 15.64
CA LEU A 216 -4.59 1.44 15.71
C LEU A 216 -5.50 2.03 14.63
N GLU A 217 -6.28 3.04 14.99
CA GLU A 217 -7.22 3.74 14.10
C GLU A 217 -7.22 5.23 14.41
N ASP A 218 -7.25 6.09 13.39
CA ASP A 218 -7.34 7.56 13.55
C ASP A 218 -6.43 8.13 14.66
N ILE A 219 -5.19 7.64 14.74
CA ILE A 219 -4.22 7.97 15.79
C ILE A 219 -2.86 8.26 15.17
N ILE A 220 -2.20 9.32 15.64
CA ILE A 220 -0.80 9.56 15.31
C ILE A 220 0.05 9.03 16.46
N VAL A 221 0.96 8.10 16.16
CA VAL A 221 2.01 7.65 17.08
C VAL A 221 3.32 8.31 16.66
N ASP A 222 3.76 9.30 17.45
CA ASP A 222 4.88 10.17 17.09
C ASP A 222 6.13 9.89 17.94
N GLY A 223 7.23 9.54 17.26
CA GLY A 223 8.53 9.26 17.88
C GLY A 223 9.32 10.49 18.31
N GLY A 224 8.89 11.70 17.97
CA GLY A 224 9.48 12.97 18.39
C GLY A 224 10.71 13.43 17.62
N ALA A 225 11.13 12.74 16.55
CA ALA A 225 12.18 13.21 15.67
C ALA A 225 11.71 14.43 14.85
N VAL A 226 12.64 15.32 14.54
CA VAL A 226 12.41 16.46 13.65
C VAL A 226 13.45 16.38 12.55
N LEU A 227 13.10 15.64 11.48
CA LEU A 227 13.99 15.38 10.37
C LEU A 227 13.97 16.54 9.37
N GLN A 228 15.16 17.04 9.02
CA GLN A 228 15.34 18.06 7.99
C GLN A 228 16.46 17.65 7.04
N THR A 229 16.23 17.77 5.74
CA THR A 229 17.27 17.56 4.73
C THR A 229 17.94 18.90 4.44
N SER A 230 19.23 19.00 4.77
CA SER A 230 20.08 20.17 4.51
C SER A 230 21.31 19.74 3.73
N SER A 231 21.54 20.32 2.55
CA SER A 231 22.70 20.02 1.69
C SER A 231 22.90 18.51 1.40
N GLY A 232 21.82 17.76 1.21
CA GLY A 232 21.85 16.32 0.95
C GLY A 232 22.10 15.43 2.18
N SER A 233 22.23 16.01 3.37
CA SER A 233 22.30 15.29 4.64
C SER A 233 21.03 15.47 5.45
N VAL A 234 20.54 14.39 6.05
CA VAL A 234 19.40 14.42 6.97
C VAL A 234 19.92 14.69 8.37
N VAL A 235 19.48 15.80 8.95
CA VAL A 235 19.72 16.16 10.34
C VAL A 235 18.46 15.94 11.17
N ASN A 236 18.61 15.53 12.42
CA ASN A 236 17.51 15.43 13.38
C ASN A 236 17.73 16.46 14.49
N SER A 237 16.76 17.35 14.71
CA SER A 237 16.76 18.30 15.83
C SER A 237 15.79 17.92 16.95
N GLY A 238 15.12 16.76 16.84
CA GLY A 238 14.22 16.19 17.82
C GLY A 238 14.82 15.01 18.57
N VAL A 239 13.98 14.03 18.92
CA VAL A 239 14.38 12.84 19.67
C VAL A 239 15.10 11.85 18.76
N VAL A 240 16.21 11.28 19.27
CA VAL A 240 16.83 10.07 18.73
C VAL A 240 16.43 8.91 19.65
N ALA A 241 15.63 8.00 19.12
CA ALA A 241 15.12 6.84 19.82
C ALA A 241 16.18 5.76 20.00
N THR A 242 16.05 5.03 21.11
CA THR A 242 16.72 3.74 21.35
C THR A 242 15.74 2.56 21.26
N GLY A 243 14.43 2.82 21.12
CA GLY A 243 13.39 1.81 20.92
C GLY A 243 12.36 2.20 19.86
N ASP A 244 11.62 1.20 19.41
CA ASP A 244 10.70 1.26 18.26
C ASP A 244 9.40 2.00 18.60
N LEU A 245 8.63 2.46 17.59
CA LEU A 245 7.24 2.87 17.90
C LEU A 245 6.44 1.63 18.33
N ILE A 246 6.59 0.53 17.61
CA ILE A 246 5.96 -0.76 17.92
C ILE A 246 6.99 -1.88 17.83
N ASN A 247 7.22 -2.57 18.95
CA ASN A 247 7.93 -3.84 18.98
C ASN A 247 6.93 -4.99 19.09
N ALA A 248 6.97 -5.93 18.15
CA ALA A 248 6.05 -7.06 18.09
C ALA A 248 6.72 -8.37 18.56
N GLY A 249 6.04 -9.08 19.44
CA GLY A 249 6.37 -10.43 19.89
C GLY A 249 6.09 -11.50 18.84
N ALA A 250 6.41 -12.76 19.16
CA ALA A 250 6.09 -13.88 18.26
C ALA A 250 4.57 -14.04 18.09
N ASN A 251 4.10 -14.25 16.86
CA ASN A 251 2.66 -14.29 16.52
C ASN A 251 1.85 -13.05 16.98
N ALA A 252 2.51 -11.92 17.27
CA ALA A 252 1.80 -10.68 17.54
C ALA A 252 1.22 -10.11 16.24
N GLU A 253 0.03 -9.53 16.31
CA GLU A 253 -0.65 -8.93 15.16
C GLU A 253 -0.76 -7.42 15.33
N ILE A 254 -0.19 -6.68 14.38
CA ILE A 254 -0.28 -5.23 14.33
C ILE A 254 -1.18 -4.85 13.17
N VAL A 255 -2.24 -4.09 13.45
CA VAL A 255 -3.18 -3.59 12.43
C VAL A 255 -3.18 -2.07 12.44
N LEU A 256 -2.88 -1.48 11.29
CA LEU A 256 -2.96 -0.03 11.06
C LEU A 256 -4.15 0.24 10.14
N ASN A 257 -5.30 0.56 10.73
CA ASN A 257 -6.47 0.99 9.97
C ASN A 257 -6.34 2.46 9.55
N SER A 258 -7.30 2.94 8.78
CA SER A 258 -7.28 4.32 8.27
C SER A 258 -7.13 5.35 9.39
N GLY A 259 -6.42 6.43 9.07
CA GLY A 259 -6.04 7.49 10.00
C GLY A 259 -4.97 7.10 11.03
N ALA A 260 -4.56 5.84 11.14
CA ALA A 260 -3.40 5.46 11.95
C ALA A 260 -2.10 5.87 11.25
N VAL A 261 -1.24 6.63 11.93
CA VAL A 261 0.03 7.13 11.39
C VAL A 261 1.15 6.84 12.37
N LEU A 262 2.18 6.11 11.92
CA LEU A 262 3.42 5.90 12.66
C LEU A 262 4.52 6.79 12.09
N GLN A 263 5.01 7.75 12.87
CA GLN A 263 5.91 8.76 12.33
C GLN A 263 7.06 9.19 13.25
N ASN A 264 8.04 9.84 12.61
CA ASN A 264 9.09 10.60 13.28
C ASN A 264 9.88 9.78 14.31
N ASN A 265 10.09 8.49 14.06
CA ASN A 265 11.04 7.70 14.84
C ASN A 265 12.42 7.75 14.17
N ASP A 266 13.40 8.38 14.82
CA ASP A 266 14.81 8.33 14.39
C ASP A 266 15.60 7.38 15.28
N GLY A 267 16.52 6.61 14.72
CA GLY A 267 17.41 5.69 15.44
C GLY A 267 16.99 4.22 15.39
N THR A 268 15.69 3.93 15.35
CA THR A 268 15.15 2.55 15.26
C THR A 268 13.91 2.47 14.36
N PHE A 269 13.17 1.35 14.38
CA PHE A 269 12.07 1.06 13.46
C PHE A 269 10.74 1.68 13.91
N ALA A 270 9.87 2.01 12.95
CA ALA A 270 8.47 2.28 13.26
C ALA A 270 7.78 0.99 13.71
N VAL A 271 7.98 -0.10 12.96
CA VAL A 271 7.46 -1.42 13.32
C VAL A 271 8.58 -2.46 13.25
N ASN A 272 8.80 -3.15 14.37
CA ASN A 272 9.77 -4.23 14.47
C ASN A 272 9.05 -5.56 14.67
N LEU A 273 8.98 -6.36 13.59
CA LEU A 273 8.45 -7.73 13.64
C LEU A 273 9.50 -8.75 14.10
N GLY A 274 10.76 -8.31 14.29
CA GLY A 274 11.91 -9.14 14.62
C GLY A 274 12.18 -10.21 13.56
N THR A 275 12.95 -11.24 13.90
CA THR A 275 13.05 -12.51 13.14
C THR A 275 12.07 -13.56 13.68
N ARG A 276 11.01 -13.10 14.34
CA ARG A 276 10.13 -13.91 15.16
C ARG A 276 9.09 -14.59 14.27
N ILE A 277 8.89 -15.89 14.46
CA ILE A 277 7.92 -16.65 13.67
C ILE A 277 6.51 -16.05 13.91
N GLY A 278 5.81 -15.77 12.82
CA GLY A 278 4.37 -15.51 12.81
C GLY A 278 3.91 -14.09 13.16
N ALA A 279 4.80 -13.16 13.54
CA ALA A 279 4.38 -11.77 13.75
C ALA A 279 3.82 -11.17 12.45
N THR A 280 2.81 -10.31 12.52
CA THR A 280 2.16 -9.72 11.35
C THR A 280 2.03 -8.21 11.44
N LEU A 281 2.13 -7.55 10.29
CA LEU A 281 1.71 -6.17 10.09
C LEU A 281 0.68 -6.14 8.96
N THR A 282 -0.52 -5.65 9.25
CA THR A 282 -1.57 -5.42 8.26
C THR A 282 -1.88 -3.93 8.20
N MET A 283 -1.78 -3.32 7.02
CA MET A 283 -2.11 -1.91 6.80
C MET A 283 -3.37 -1.83 5.94
N ASN A 284 -4.43 -1.24 6.50
CA ASN A 284 -5.76 -1.04 5.89
C ASN A 284 -6.07 0.46 5.86
N GLY A 285 -5.31 1.25 5.10
CA GLY A 285 -5.39 2.71 5.11
C GLY A 285 -4.40 3.41 6.05
N GLY A 286 -3.78 2.68 6.99
CA GLY A 286 -2.77 3.26 7.90
C GLY A 286 -1.44 3.57 7.22
N TRP A 287 -0.68 4.52 7.78
CA TRP A 287 0.53 5.08 7.19
C TRP A 287 1.78 4.92 8.09
N ILE A 288 2.96 4.75 7.48
CA ILE A 288 4.27 4.74 8.14
C ILE A 288 5.17 5.75 7.45
N ILE A 289 5.45 6.88 8.12
CA ILE A 289 5.96 8.08 7.43
C ILE A 289 7.10 8.76 8.18
N ASN A 290 8.04 9.35 7.44
CA ASN A 290 9.10 10.21 8.01
C ASN A 290 9.91 9.54 9.14
N ASN A 291 10.11 8.22 9.09
CA ASN A 291 10.96 7.52 10.04
C ASN A 291 12.39 7.42 9.50
N ARG A 292 13.36 7.40 10.40
CA ARG A 292 14.78 7.25 10.06
C ARG A 292 15.43 6.13 10.88
N SER A 293 16.03 5.15 10.21
CA SER A 293 16.66 4.03 10.91
C SER A 293 17.94 3.52 10.21
N GLY A 294 18.58 2.49 10.78
CA GLY A 294 19.69 1.78 10.14
C GLY A 294 19.25 0.81 9.02
N ALA A 295 17.94 0.60 8.87
CA ALA A 295 17.30 -0.23 7.86
C ALA A 295 15.93 0.37 7.46
N GLY A 296 15.05 -0.43 6.87
CA GLY A 296 13.67 -0.03 6.58
C GLY A 296 12.92 0.40 7.84
N ALA A 297 12.00 1.36 7.69
CA ALA A 297 11.06 1.75 8.74
C ALA A 297 10.29 0.55 9.32
N VAL A 298 10.08 -0.49 8.52
CA VAL A 298 9.60 -1.80 8.95
C VAL A 298 10.72 -2.83 8.88
N TRP A 299 11.01 -3.47 10.02
CA TRP A 299 11.85 -4.67 10.07
C TRP A 299 10.98 -5.92 9.96
N GLY A 300 10.93 -6.50 8.76
CA GLY A 300 10.04 -7.61 8.40
C GLY A 300 10.70 -8.99 8.53
N GLY A 301 10.49 -9.68 9.66
CA GLY A 301 10.70 -11.13 9.74
C GLY A 301 9.41 -11.95 9.84
N GLY A 302 8.27 -11.29 9.67
CA GLY A 302 6.91 -11.83 9.80
C GLY A 302 6.15 -11.87 8.47
N HIS A 303 4.83 -11.65 8.52
CA HIS A 303 4.01 -11.42 7.32
C HIS A 303 3.59 -9.95 7.28
N ILE A 304 3.71 -9.32 6.11
CA ILE A 304 3.33 -7.93 5.89
C ILE A 304 2.26 -7.91 4.81
N THR A 305 1.12 -7.30 5.10
CA THR A 305 0.03 -7.08 4.16
C THR A 305 -0.25 -5.60 4.04
N ILE A 306 -0.23 -5.08 2.82
CA ILE A 306 -0.53 -3.68 2.50
C ILE A 306 -1.75 -3.67 1.58
N ASN A 307 -2.84 -3.09 2.05
CA ASN A 307 -4.08 -2.95 1.30
C ASN A 307 -4.25 -1.51 0.80
N GLU A 308 -5.37 -1.25 0.13
CA GLU A 308 -5.71 0.06 -0.41
C GLU A 308 -5.72 1.17 0.66
N GLY A 309 -5.41 2.39 0.25
CA GLY A 309 -5.28 3.56 1.12
C GLY A 309 -4.00 3.64 1.97
N SER A 310 -3.26 2.54 2.12
CA SER A 310 -2.04 2.51 2.94
C SER A 310 -0.84 3.16 2.28
N LYS A 311 0.03 3.78 3.09
CA LYS A 311 1.27 4.42 2.61
C LYS A 311 2.46 4.10 3.50
N ILE A 312 3.60 3.76 2.88
CA ILE A 312 4.91 3.78 3.55
C ILE A 312 5.75 4.81 2.79
N ASN A 313 5.89 6.01 3.35
CA ASN A 313 6.48 7.13 2.61
C ASN A 313 7.50 7.97 3.36
N ASN A 314 8.42 8.57 2.59
CA ASN A 314 9.44 9.48 3.11
C ASN A 314 10.29 8.88 4.25
N ASN A 315 10.42 7.55 4.30
CA ASN A 315 11.28 6.91 5.28
C ASN A 315 12.71 6.85 4.76
N ILE A 316 13.66 6.97 5.69
CA ILE A 316 15.08 7.13 5.38
C ILE A 316 15.89 6.08 6.12
N SER A 317 16.60 5.25 5.36
CA SER A 317 17.55 4.29 5.90
C SER A 317 18.98 4.75 5.67
N THR A 318 19.77 4.73 6.74
CA THR A 318 21.23 4.91 6.64
C THR A 318 21.95 3.64 6.15
N GLY A 319 21.19 2.56 5.91
CA GLY A 319 21.63 1.31 5.30
C GLY A 319 20.70 0.88 4.16
N PRO A 320 20.36 -0.43 4.04
CA PRO A 320 19.46 -0.93 3.02
C PRO A 320 17.98 -0.71 3.40
N ALA A 321 17.07 -0.87 2.43
CA ALA A 321 15.62 -0.70 2.59
C ALA A 321 15.22 0.67 3.11
N GLY A 322 14.70 1.58 2.29
CA GLY A 322 14.10 2.81 2.82
C GLY A 322 12.80 2.53 3.58
N ALA A 323 11.97 1.61 3.06
CA ALA A 323 10.67 1.26 3.63
C ALA A 323 10.69 -0.05 4.43
N ILE A 324 10.93 -1.18 3.77
CA ILE A 324 10.76 -2.51 4.37
C ILE A 324 12.03 -3.33 4.20
N ARG A 325 12.61 -3.76 5.32
CA ARG A 325 13.68 -4.76 5.31
C ARG A 325 13.13 -6.14 5.57
N MET A 326 13.12 -6.99 4.54
CA MET A 326 12.69 -8.38 4.60
C MET A 326 13.86 -9.26 5.09
N VAL A 327 13.64 -10.01 6.18
CA VAL A 327 14.61 -10.95 6.76
C VAL A 327 13.95 -12.28 7.06
N GLY A 328 14.68 -13.38 6.85
CA GLY A 328 14.13 -14.73 7.07
C GLY A 328 12.97 -15.06 6.12
N LYS A 329 12.10 -16.00 6.52
CA LYS A 329 10.93 -16.44 5.75
C LYS A 329 9.78 -15.42 5.86
N CYS A 330 10.04 -14.19 5.42
CA CYS A 330 9.08 -13.10 5.43
C CYS A 330 8.22 -13.12 4.15
N ASN A 331 6.92 -12.92 4.28
CA ASN A 331 6.00 -12.79 3.14
C ASN A 331 5.47 -11.35 3.09
N LEU A 332 5.59 -10.70 1.93
CA LEU A 332 4.96 -9.42 1.65
C LEU A 332 3.82 -9.63 0.66
N THR A 333 2.65 -9.12 0.97
CA THR A 333 1.51 -9.07 0.05
C THR A 333 1.04 -7.62 -0.09
N MET A 334 1.03 -7.11 -1.32
CA MET A 334 0.45 -5.81 -1.67
C MET A 334 -0.80 -6.05 -2.50
N ASN A 335 -1.97 -5.71 -1.95
CA ASN A 335 -3.26 -5.71 -2.64
C ASN A 335 -3.72 -4.29 -2.99
N GLY A 336 -2.85 -3.29 -2.76
CA GLY A 336 -3.11 -1.87 -2.95
C GLY A 336 -2.01 -1.05 -2.27
N GLY A 337 -2.30 0.24 -2.08
CA GLY A 337 -1.44 1.15 -1.33
C GLY A 337 -0.15 1.55 -2.06
N GLU A 338 0.67 2.36 -1.39
CA GLU A 338 1.86 2.96 -1.96
C GLU A 338 3.08 2.79 -1.05
N ILE A 339 4.19 2.32 -1.60
CA ILE A 339 5.52 2.44 -0.99
C ILE A 339 6.29 3.47 -1.81
N CYS A 340 6.39 4.70 -1.31
CA CYS A 340 6.87 5.81 -2.12
C CYS A 340 7.81 6.79 -1.43
N ASN A 341 8.68 7.44 -2.20
CA ASN A 341 9.59 8.49 -1.71
C ASN A 341 10.51 8.01 -0.57
N ASN A 342 10.77 6.71 -0.44
CA ASN A 342 11.68 6.18 0.56
C ASN A 342 13.12 6.20 0.03
N THR A 343 14.07 6.41 0.92
CA THR A 343 15.49 6.53 0.58
C THR A 343 16.32 5.53 1.36
N ALA A 344 17.13 4.72 0.66
CA ALA A 344 18.15 3.87 1.24
C ALA A 344 19.54 4.37 0.86
N ALA A 345 20.45 4.48 1.83
CA ALA A 345 21.84 4.84 1.55
C ALA A 345 22.58 3.77 0.72
N THR A 346 22.15 2.50 0.82
CA THR A 346 22.68 1.39 0.04
C THR A 346 21.63 0.85 -0.93
N ASP A 347 21.18 -0.40 -0.77
CA ASP A 347 20.37 -1.12 -1.75
C ASP A 347 18.89 -1.18 -1.35
N GLY A 348 18.01 -1.35 -2.35
CA GLY A 348 16.57 -1.50 -2.11
C GLY A 348 15.94 -0.20 -1.60
N GLY A 349 15.74 0.79 -2.47
CA GLY A 349 15.26 2.11 -2.04
C GLY A 349 13.91 2.04 -1.32
N ALA A 350 13.00 1.18 -1.80
CA ALA A 350 11.80 0.79 -1.06
C ALA A 350 12.05 -0.47 -0.24
N ILE A 351 12.28 -1.60 -0.91
CA ILE A 351 12.33 -2.91 -0.27
C ILE A 351 13.70 -3.52 -0.47
N TRP A 352 14.24 -4.08 0.60
CA TRP A 352 15.43 -4.93 0.53
C TRP A 352 15.14 -6.26 1.21
N GLY A 353 15.51 -7.36 0.56
CA GLY A 353 15.43 -8.69 1.16
C GLY A 353 16.52 -9.64 0.72
N TYR A 354 16.84 -10.59 1.59
CA TYR A 354 17.80 -11.64 1.29
C TYR A 354 17.38 -12.96 1.92
N GLY A 355 17.04 -13.94 1.08
CA GLY A 355 16.67 -15.29 1.50
C GLY A 355 17.88 -16.21 1.66
N THR A 356 17.63 -17.41 2.18
CA THR A 356 18.56 -18.55 2.13
C THR A 356 17.81 -19.81 1.70
N ASN A 357 18.52 -20.86 1.27
CA ASN A 357 17.86 -22.12 0.93
C ASN A 357 17.10 -22.65 2.17
N GLY A 358 15.77 -22.79 2.06
CA GLY A 358 14.89 -23.17 3.17
C GLY A 358 14.28 -22.00 3.95
N ASN A 359 14.75 -20.77 3.77
CA ASN A 359 14.20 -19.53 4.35
C ASN A 359 14.06 -18.45 3.26
N SER A 360 13.26 -18.75 2.25
CA SER A 360 12.95 -17.84 1.14
C SER A 360 11.84 -16.87 1.50
N SER A 361 11.97 -15.62 1.09
CA SER A 361 10.89 -14.63 1.16
C SER A 361 10.01 -14.70 -0.09
N VAL A 362 8.71 -14.41 0.07
CA VAL A 362 7.76 -14.31 -1.04
C VAL A 362 7.18 -12.89 -1.10
N TYR A 363 7.12 -12.35 -2.30
CA TYR A 363 6.58 -11.02 -2.59
C TYR A 363 5.40 -11.22 -3.56
N ASN A 364 4.18 -11.04 -3.07
CA ASN A 364 2.97 -11.08 -3.89
C ASN A 364 2.50 -9.64 -4.12
N LEU A 365 2.77 -9.14 -5.32
CA LEU A 365 2.54 -7.76 -5.72
C LEU A 365 1.34 -7.77 -6.69
N ASN A 366 0.14 -7.68 -6.12
CA ASN A 366 -1.13 -7.90 -6.82
C ASN A 366 -1.75 -6.60 -7.33
N SER A 367 -1.64 -5.52 -6.55
CA SER A 367 -2.11 -4.18 -6.88
C SER A 367 -1.40 -3.14 -5.99
N GLY A 368 -1.49 -1.87 -6.34
CA GLY A 368 -0.77 -0.77 -5.69
C GLY A 368 0.53 -0.40 -6.39
N LYS A 369 1.39 0.35 -5.69
CA LYS A 369 2.51 1.05 -6.33
C LYS A 369 3.78 1.10 -5.49
N ILE A 370 4.91 0.80 -6.11
CA ILE A 370 6.25 1.13 -5.60
C ILE A 370 6.84 2.23 -6.49
N SER A 371 6.94 3.45 -5.96
CA SER A 371 7.38 4.59 -6.78
C SER A 371 8.22 5.65 -6.10
N ASN A 372 9.03 6.36 -6.89
CA ASN A 372 9.85 7.48 -6.40
C ASN A 372 10.80 7.09 -5.26
N ASN A 373 11.14 5.80 -5.13
CA ASN A 373 12.10 5.37 -4.12
C ASN A 373 13.52 5.48 -4.65
N THR A 374 14.46 5.78 -3.77
CA THR A 374 15.86 6.04 -4.13
C THR A 374 16.81 5.13 -3.37
N ALA A 375 17.72 4.47 -4.08
CA ALA A 375 18.82 3.69 -3.52
C ALA A 375 20.17 4.30 -3.92
N GLY A 376 21.08 4.47 -2.96
CA GLY A 376 22.47 4.86 -3.27
C GLY A 376 23.28 3.78 -4.00
N GLY A 377 22.86 2.52 -3.84
CA GLY A 377 23.42 1.33 -4.49
C GLY A 377 22.50 0.82 -5.59
N VAL A 378 21.97 -0.40 -5.43
CA VAL A 378 21.18 -1.09 -6.46
C VAL A 378 19.73 -1.37 -6.08
N GLY A 379 18.85 -1.46 -7.07
CA GLY A 379 17.43 -1.77 -6.86
C GLY A 379 16.69 -0.61 -6.23
N GLY A 380 16.40 0.44 -6.99
CA GLY A 380 15.74 1.66 -6.48
C GLY A 380 14.37 1.36 -5.88
N GLY A 381 13.58 0.49 -6.52
CA GLY A 381 12.38 -0.08 -5.93
C GLY A 381 12.72 -1.25 -5.01
N ILE A 382 13.14 -2.37 -5.61
CA ILE A 382 13.32 -3.64 -4.90
C ILE A 382 14.74 -4.18 -5.09
N TYR A 383 15.39 -4.54 -4.00
CA TYR A 383 16.51 -5.47 -4.02
C TYR A 383 16.09 -6.79 -3.40
N THR A 384 16.33 -7.90 -4.10
CA THR A 384 16.13 -9.24 -3.54
C THR A 384 17.24 -10.21 -3.93
N GLY A 385 17.53 -11.15 -3.03
CA GLY A 385 18.51 -12.21 -3.30
C GLY A 385 18.17 -13.57 -2.72
N THR A 386 18.81 -14.58 -3.31
CA THR A 386 18.93 -15.98 -2.87
C THR A 386 17.61 -16.69 -2.56
N TYR A 387 17.10 -17.47 -3.52
CA TYR A 387 15.92 -18.36 -3.44
C TYR A 387 14.56 -17.70 -3.18
N SER A 388 14.46 -16.38 -3.20
CA SER A 388 13.17 -15.69 -3.01
C SER A 388 12.23 -15.89 -4.21
N THR A 389 10.95 -15.53 -4.07
CA THR A 389 9.99 -15.52 -5.19
C THR A 389 9.25 -14.18 -5.24
N ILE A 390 9.32 -13.49 -6.37
CA ILE A 390 8.52 -12.31 -6.65
C ILE A 390 7.44 -12.70 -7.66
N ASN A 391 6.19 -12.43 -7.31
CA ASN A 391 5.03 -12.57 -8.18
C ASN A 391 4.44 -11.17 -8.40
N ILE A 392 4.43 -10.70 -9.65
CA ILE A 392 3.81 -9.44 -10.07
C ILE A 392 2.59 -9.78 -10.91
N SER A 393 1.43 -9.27 -10.52
CA SER A 393 0.16 -9.53 -11.19
C SER A 393 -0.77 -8.32 -11.10
N GLY A 394 -1.99 -8.46 -11.63
CA GLY A 394 -3.01 -7.40 -11.61
C GLY A 394 -2.53 -6.11 -12.26
N ASP A 395 -2.82 -4.99 -11.61
CA ASP A 395 -2.48 -3.63 -12.03
C ASP A 395 -1.30 -3.02 -11.24
N PHE A 396 -0.52 -3.85 -10.54
CA PHE A 396 0.62 -3.39 -9.73
C PHE A 396 1.65 -2.58 -10.53
N GLU A 397 2.12 -1.44 -10.00
CA GLU A 397 3.10 -0.57 -10.65
C GLU A 397 4.45 -0.52 -9.92
N ILE A 398 5.54 -0.64 -10.67
CA ILE A 398 6.90 -0.26 -10.24
C ILE A 398 7.39 0.85 -11.18
N CYS A 399 7.43 2.09 -10.70
CA CYS A 399 7.79 3.21 -11.57
C CYS A 399 8.53 4.34 -10.85
N ASP A 400 9.28 5.12 -11.63
CA ASP A 400 9.98 6.32 -11.16
C ASP A 400 10.96 6.07 -10.00
N ASN A 401 11.41 4.83 -9.80
CA ASN A 401 12.41 4.51 -8.79
C ASN A 401 13.82 4.75 -9.33
N THR A 402 14.71 5.23 -8.49
CA THR A 402 16.07 5.64 -8.87
C THR A 402 17.12 4.83 -8.10
N ALA A 403 18.15 4.35 -8.80
CA ALA A 403 19.33 3.73 -8.19
C ALA A 403 20.61 4.05 -8.97
N ALA A 404 21.78 3.72 -8.39
CA ALA A 404 23.03 3.75 -9.14
C ALA A 404 23.07 2.68 -10.23
N ASP A 405 22.49 1.50 -9.97
CA ASP A 405 22.26 0.45 -10.96
C ASP A 405 20.91 -0.22 -10.66
N SER A 406 20.09 -0.43 -11.70
CA SER A 406 18.78 -1.07 -11.59
C SER A 406 17.74 -0.24 -10.83
N GLY A 407 17.12 0.71 -11.52
CA GLY A 407 16.11 1.61 -10.95
C GLY A 407 14.91 0.87 -10.36
N ALA A 408 14.29 -0.04 -11.10
CA ALA A 408 13.12 -0.76 -10.60
C ALA A 408 13.53 -1.90 -9.66
N MET A 409 14.26 -2.90 -10.16
CA MET A 409 14.57 -4.11 -9.39
C MET A 409 15.99 -4.64 -9.61
N ARG A 410 16.60 -5.16 -8.53
CA ARG A 410 17.79 -6.01 -8.57
C ARG A 410 17.44 -7.39 -8.01
N ILE A 411 17.66 -8.45 -8.79
CA ILE A 411 17.30 -9.82 -8.42
C ILE A 411 18.51 -10.71 -8.63
N THR A 412 18.89 -11.44 -7.59
CA THR A 412 20.11 -12.24 -7.57
C THR A 412 19.86 -13.71 -7.22
N ASN A 413 20.77 -14.58 -7.65
CA ASN A 413 20.93 -16.03 -7.40
C ASN A 413 19.67 -16.82 -7.03
N TYR A 414 19.17 -17.65 -7.95
CA TYR A 414 18.06 -18.60 -7.72
C TYR A 414 16.73 -17.97 -7.30
N THR A 415 16.61 -16.65 -7.33
CA THR A 415 15.33 -15.98 -7.13
C THR A 415 14.46 -16.19 -8.37
N VAL A 416 13.17 -16.42 -8.12
CA VAL A 416 12.15 -16.56 -9.15
C VAL A 416 11.43 -15.22 -9.30
N LEU A 417 11.28 -14.74 -10.52
CA LEU A 417 10.38 -13.64 -10.86
C LEU A 417 9.32 -14.16 -11.83
N ASN A 418 8.06 -14.08 -11.41
CA ASN A 418 6.89 -14.36 -12.23
C ASN A 418 6.12 -13.05 -12.43
N MET A 419 5.95 -12.63 -13.67
CA MET A 419 5.14 -11.47 -14.02
C MET A 419 4.02 -11.90 -14.95
N THR A 420 2.78 -11.86 -14.48
CA THR A 420 1.58 -12.19 -15.26
C THR A 420 0.73 -10.96 -15.59
N GLY A 421 1.02 -9.83 -14.95
CA GLY A 421 0.39 -8.53 -15.10
C GLY A 421 1.28 -7.44 -14.51
N GLY A 422 0.72 -6.26 -14.24
CA GLY A 422 1.42 -5.11 -13.69
C GLY A 422 2.22 -4.31 -14.73
N LYS A 423 2.85 -3.24 -14.26
CA LYS A 423 3.58 -2.26 -15.07
C LYS A 423 4.95 -1.94 -14.48
N ILE A 424 6.00 -1.98 -15.30
CA ILE A 424 7.34 -1.49 -14.95
C ILE A 424 7.76 -0.43 -15.96
N SER A 425 7.88 0.82 -15.51
CA SER A 425 8.15 1.97 -16.39
C SER A 425 8.75 3.15 -15.67
N GLY A 426 9.56 3.96 -16.36
CA GLY A 426 10.03 5.26 -15.85
C GLY A 426 11.07 5.15 -14.74
N ASN A 427 11.57 3.96 -14.45
CA ASN A 427 12.63 3.79 -13.47
C ASN A 427 13.96 4.30 -14.03
N VAL A 428 14.89 4.70 -13.16
CA VAL A 428 16.14 5.37 -13.51
C VAL A 428 17.34 4.66 -12.89
N SER A 429 18.33 4.34 -13.73
CA SER A 429 19.67 3.90 -13.33
C SER A 429 20.65 5.03 -13.66
N THR A 430 21.30 5.59 -12.64
CA THR A 430 22.18 6.76 -12.81
C THR A 430 23.61 6.38 -13.23
N GLY A 431 24.03 5.14 -13.00
CA GLY A 431 25.35 4.63 -13.38
C GLY A 431 25.39 3.84 -14.69
N ASN A 432 24.25 3.33 -15.17
CA ASN A 432 24.14 2.62 -16.45
C ASN A 432 22.72 2.69 -17.01
N GLU A 433 22.49 3.53 -18.02
CA GLU A 433 21.17 3.74 -18.63
C GLU A 433 20.54 2.45 -19.21
N ASN A 434 21.36 1.43 -19.49
CA ASN A 434 20.94 0.20 -20.14
C ASN A 434 20.26 -0.84 -19.22
N ASN A 435 20.03 -0.53 -17.94
CA ASN A 435 19.46 -1.48 -16.98
C ASN A 435 18.52 -0.84 -15.96
N ASN A 436 17.79 0.20 -16.34
CA ASN A 436 16.89 0.93 -15.45
C ASN A 436 15.67 0.12 -14.96
N GLY A 437 15.21 -0.89 -15.70
CA GLY A 437 14.11 -1.76 -15.30
C GLY A 437 14.56 -2.83 -14.31
N PHE A 438 15.30 -3.81 -14.78
CA PHE A 438 15.68 -4.95 -13.95
C PHE A 438 17.07 -5.50 -14.31
N TYR A 439 17.92 -5.77 -13.31
CA TYR A 439 19.13 -6.56 -13.47
C TYR A 439 19.01 -7.91 -12.76
N GLY A 440 19.12 -8.99 -13.54
CA GLY A 440 19.11 -10.36 -13.07
C GLY A 440 20.48 -11.01 -13.09
N TRP A 441 20.97 -11.46 -11.93
CA TRP A 441 22.08 -12.42 -11.88
C TRP A 441 21.56 -13.82 -11.58
N CYS A 442 21.56 -14.70 -12.58
CA CYS A 442 21.04 -16.07 -12.46
C CYS A 442 19.58 -16.21 -11.97
N PRO A 443 18.62 -15.34 -12.36
CA PRO A 443 17.23 -15.51 -11.96
C PRO A 443 16.57 -16.65 -12.76
N ARG A 444 15.46 -17.16 -12.24
CA ARG A 444 14.45 -17.86 -13.06
C ARG A 444 13.35 -16.84 -13.36
N LEU A 445 13.30 -16.39 -14.61
CA LEU A 445 12.40 -15.32 -15.03
C LEU A 445 11.30 -15.86 -15.93
N THR A 446 10.05 -15.57 -15.60
CA THR A 446 8.87 -15.86 -16.41
C THR A 446 8.02 -14.59 -16.54
N ILE A 447 7.80 -14.11 -17.76
CA ILE A 447 6.98 -12.94 -18.04
C ILE A 447 5.91 -13.35 -19.05
N THR A 448 4.66 -13.43 -18.63
CA THR A 448 3.54 -13.87 -19.47
C THR A 448 2.44 -12.81 -19.67
N GLY A 449 2.63 -11.61 -19.13
CA GLY A 449 1.70 -10.50 -19.28
C GLY A 449 2.19 -9.22 -18.57
N GLY A 450 1.49 -8.11 -18.82
CA GLY A 450 1.76 -6.79 -18.25
C GLY A 450 2.42 -5.81 -19.23
N GLU A 451 2.80 -4.65 -18.70
CA GLU A 451 3.44 -3.57 -19.45
C GLU A 451 4.89 -3.39 -18.97
N LEU A 452 5.84 -3.55 -19.90
CA LEU A 452 7.27 -3.39 -19.63
C LEU A 452 7.82 -2.33 -20.59
N ASN A 453 8.27 -1.21 -20.05
CA ASN A 453 8.84 -0.11 -20.83
C ASN A 453 10.26 0.26 -20.41
N ASP A 454 10.81 -0.43 -19.42
CA ASP A 454 12.17 -0.22 -18.93
C ASP A 454 13.10 -1.38 -19.34
N ASN A 455 14.42 -1.12 -19.27
CA ASN A 455 15.44 -2.03 -19.75
C ASN A 455 15.66 -3.24 -18.83
N ILE A 456 15.65 -4.44 -19.41
CA ILE A 456 15.96 -5.69 -18.72
C ILE A 456 17.38 -6.13 -19.08
N TYR A 457 18.22 -6.28 -18.06
CA TYR A 457 19.54 -6.85 -18.16
C TYR A 457 19.59 -8.23 -17.53
N LEU A 458 19.97 -9.25 -18.30
CA LEU A 458 20.13 -10.62 -17.82
C LEU A 458 21.58 -11.07 -17.97
N ALA A 459 22.19 -11.47 -16.85
CA ALA A 459 23.53 -12.04 -16.83
C ALA A 459 23.59 -13.31 -16.01
N GLY A 460 24.25 -14.34 -16.56
CA GLY A 460 24.48 -15.62 -15.90
C GLY A 460 23.18 -16.41 -15.63
N GLY A 461 23.30 -17.74 -15.53
CA GLY A 461 22.22 -18.62 -15.06
C GLY A 461 21.18 -19.00 -16.10
N HIS A 462 19.89 -18.99 -15.72
CA HIS A 462 18.83 -19.66 -16.46
C HIS A 462 18.32 -18.82 -17.65
N THR A 463 17.89 -19.52 -18.70
CA THR A 463 17.22 -18.91 -19.85
C THR A 463 15.86 -18.36 -19.41
N PRO A 464 15.57 -17.06 -19.65
CA PRO A 464 14.27 -16.47 -19.32
C PRO A 464 13.17 -17.06 -20.21
N THR A 465 11.94 -17.02 -19.72
CA THR A 465 10.73 -17.35 -20.50
C THR A 465 9.87 -16.11 -20.65
N ILE A 466 9.46 -15.78 -21.88
CA ILE A 466 8.51 -14.71 -22.18
C ILE A 466 7.35 -15.25 -23.02
N GLY A 467 6.16 -14.65 -22.98
CA GLY A 467 5.06 -15.05 -23.86
C GLY A 467 3.69 -14.65 -23.35
N GLY A 468 2.64 -15.37 -23.77
CA GLY A 468 1.24 -15.04 -23.47
C GLY A 468 0.66 -13.92 -24.35
N ASP A 469 -0.66 -13.71 -24.25
CA ASP A 469 -1.41 -12.72 -25.04
C ASP A 469 -1.41 -11.30 -24.42
N GLY A 470 -0.83 -11.14 -23.23
CA GLY A 470 -1.01 -9.95 -22.38
C GLY A 470 0.16 -8.96 -22.30
N ILE A 471 1.22 -9.11 -23.09
CA ILE A 471 2.38 -8.19 -23.06
C ILE A 471 2.12 -7.00 -24.00
N THR A 472 2.06 -5.78 -23.46
CA THR A 472 1.67 -4.58 -24.23
C THR A 472 2.78 -3.53 -24.42
N GLY A 473 3.93 -3.70 -23.75
CA GLY A 473 5.10 -2.81 -23.82
C GLY A 473 6.19 -3.26 -24.80
N THR A 474 7.38 -2.65 -24.69
CA THR A 474 8.58 -3.08 -25.44
C THR A 474 9.58 -3.73 -24.47
N VAL A 475 9.92 -4.99 -24.73
CA VAL A 475 10.89 -5.71 -23.90
C VAL A 475 12.30 -5.48 -24.41
N TYR A 476 13.09 -4.75 -23.65
CA TYR A 476 14.50 -4.50 -24.00
C TYR A 476 15.38 -5.56 -23.36
N PHE A 477 16.01 -6.40 -24.17
CA PHE A 477 16.95 -7.41 -23.76
C PHE A 477 18.38 -6.90 -23.88
N ASN A 478 19.02 -6.71 -22.73
CA ASN A 478 20.46 -6.60 -22.66
C ASN A 478 21.03 -7.93 -22.14
N ILE A 479 21.70 -8.64 -23.04
CA ILE A 479 22.05 -10.03 -22.87
C ILE A 479 23.54 -10.16 -22.62
N GLY A 480 23.90 -10.64 -21.42
CA GLY A 480 25.29 -10.91 -21.08
C GLY A 480 25.93 -12.00 -21.96
N THR A 481 27.26 -12.10 -21.92
CA THR A 481 28.06 -12.99 -22.79
C THR A 481 27.71 -14.48 -22.71
N ASN A 482 26.93 -14.91 -21.73
CA ASN A 482 26.59 -16.33 -21.51
C ASN A 482 25.17 -16.69 -21.97
N HIS A 483 24.38 -15.73 -22.44
CA HIS A 483 23.01 -15.94 -22.91
C HIS A 483 22.90 -15.55 -24.38
N ASN A 484 22.15 -16.33 -25.15
CA ASN A 484 21.81 -16.04 -26.54
C ASN A 484 20.41 -16.56 -26.90
N THR A 485 19.63 -16.97 -25.89
CA THR A 485 18.34 -17.63 -26.07
C THR A 485 17.34 -17.04 -25.08
N VAL A 486 16.10 -16.83 -25.55
CA VAL A 486 14.93 -16.57 -24.71
C VAL A 486 13.90 -17.66 -25.03
N ASN A 487 13.34 -18.31 -24.02
CA ASN A 487 12.27 -19.27 -24.25
C ASN A 487 10.94 -18.54 -24.47
N LEU A 488 10.09 -19.08 -25.35
CA LEU A 488 8.71 -18.64 -25.48
C LEU A 488 7.80 -19.53 -24.63
N ALA A 489 6.77 -18.94 -24.02
CA ALA A 489 5.70 -19.69 -23.40
C ALA A 489 4.95 -20.55 -24.44
N ALA A 490 4.16 -21.52 -23.96
CA ALA A 490 3.43 -22.45 -24.83
C ALA A 490 2.50 -21.73 -25.82
N GLU A 491 1.93 -20.62 -25.38
CA GLU A 491 1.18 -19.67 -26.19
C GLU A 491 1.87 -18.30 -26.07
N PHE A 492 1.97 -17.56 -27.17
CA PHE A 492 2.52 -16.20 -27.18
C PHE A 492 1.84 -15.33 -28.23
N GLY A 493 1.44 -14.14 -27.81
CA GLY A 493 0.90 -13.08 -28.65
C GLY A 493 2.00 -12.25 -29.30
N SER A 494 1.65 -11.04 -29.74
CA SER A 494 2.64 -10.10 -30.32
C SER A 494 3.55 -9.54 -29.23
N ILE A 495 4.86 -9.73 -29.39
CA ILE A 495 5.90 -9.23 -28.49
C ILE A 495 6.78 -8.26 -29.27
N LYS A 496 6.88 -7.02 -28.78
CA LYS A 496 7.86 -6.05 -29.27
C LYS A 496 9.11 -6.14 -28.43
N PHE A 497 10.27 -6.18 -29.07
CA PHE A 497 11.53 -6.28 -28.34
C PHE A 497 12.68 -5.53 -29.01
N ILE A 498 13.67 -5.18 -28.20
CA ILE A 498 14.97 -4.65 -28.63
C ILE A 498 16.04 -5.57 -28.04
N VAL A 499 17.06 -5.92 -28.82
CA VAL A 499 18.22 -6.67 -28.34
C VAL A 499 19.46 -5.80 -28.46
N HIS A 500 20.24 -5.70 -27.39
CA HIS A 500 21.50 -4.96 -27.44
C HIS A 500 22.50 -5.64 -28.41
N GLU A 501 23.10 -4.88 -29.32
CA GLU A 501 24.05 -5.35 -30.35
C GLU A 501 25.45 -5.72 -29.79
N GLY A 502 25.48 -6.43 -28.66
CA GLY A 502 26.70 -6.96 -28.04
C GLY A 502 27.19 -8.24 -28.72
N GLY A 503 28.23 -8.85 -28.15
CA GLY A 503 28.92 -10.02 -28.74
C GLY A 503 28.07 -11.26 -29.04
N ASN A 504 26.86 -11.36 -28.47
CA ASN A 504 25.94 -12.49 -28.69
C ASN A 504 24.77 -12.16 -29.63
N PHE A 505 24.65 -10.93 -30.12
CA PHE A 505 23.51 -10.48 -30.92
C PHE A 505 23.27 -11.37 -32.15
N ALA A 506 24.33 -11.71 -32.89
CA ALA A 506 24.24 -12.57 -34.07
C ALA A 506 23.77 -14.01 -33.77
N ALA A 507 23.90 -14.47 -32.52
CA ALA A 507 23.48 -15.79 -32.09
C ALA A 507 22.14 -15.77 -31.33
N PHE A 508 21.52 -14.60 -31.17
CA PHE A 508 20.28 -14.45 -30.44
C PHE A 508 19.12 -15.21 -31.11
N ASN A 509 18.33 -15.91 -30.31
CA ASN A 509 17.17 -16.66 -30.79
C ASN A 509 16.06 -16.74 -29.73
N PHE A 510 14.83 -16.91 -30.20
CA PHE A 510 13.71 -17.33 -29.37
C PHE A 510 13.44 -18.81 -29.60
N LYS A 511 13.41 -19.56 -28.50
CA LYS A 511 13.13 -20.99 -28.51
C LYS A 511 11.68 -21.25 -28.11
N PRO A 512 10.82 -21.78 -28.99
CA PRO A 512 9.45 -22.15 -28.64
C PRO A 512 9.40 -23.25 -27.58
N ALA A 513 8.25 -23.35 -26.90
CA ALA A 513 7.98 -24.47 -26.01
C ALA A 513 8.01 -25.82 -26.76
N THR A 514 8.34 -26.89 -26.04
CA THR A 514 8.36 -28.25 -26.61
C THR A 514 7.00 -28.60 -27.21
N GLY A 515 6.99 -29.08 -28.45
CA GLY A 515 5.77 -29.44 -29.18
C GLY A 515 5.14 -28.32 -30.00
N TYR A 516 5.75 -27.13 -30.02
CA TYR A 516 5.33 -26.04 -30.90
C TYR A 516 5.36 -26.46 -32.37
N THR A 517 4.31 -26.12 -33.12
CA THR A 517 4.22 -26.32 -34.56
C THR A 517 4.18 -24.96 -35.24
N TYR A 518 5.23 -24.64 -35.99
CA TYR A 518 5.31 -23.40 -36.75
C TYR A 518 4.23 -23.33 -37.83
N THR A 519 3.55 -22.18 -37.89
CA THR A 519 2.66 -21.77 -38.97
C THR A 519 3.28 -20.57 -39.68
N ASP A 520 3.16 -20.52 -41.01
CA ASP A 520 3.70 -19.42 -41.81
C ASP A 520 3.14 -18.07 -41.35
N GLY A 521 4.03 -17.10 -41.09
CA GLY A 521 3.69 -15.78 -40.53
C GLY A 521 3.77 -15.67 -39.01
N ASP A 522 4.08 -16.76 -38.28
CA ASP A 522 4.29 -16.71 -36.82
C ASP A 522 5.44 -15.78 -36.41
N GLU A 523 6.45 -15.59 -37.27
CA GLU A 523 7.56 -14.66 -37.06
C GLU A 523 7.09 -13.21 -36.88
N ALA A 524 5.94 -12.83 -37.47
CA ALA A 524 5.34 -11.50 -37.31
C ALA A 524 4.83 -11.24 -35.88
N LYS A 525 4.65 -12.29 -35.06
CA LYS A 525 4.36 -12.14 -33.63
C LYS A 525 5.55 -11.60 -32.86
N LEU A 526 6.77 -11.77 -33.36
CA LEU A 526 8.00 -11.33 -32.72
C LEU A 526 8.55 -10.11 -33.46
N VAL A 527 8.15 -8.93 -33.01
CA VAL A 527 8.49 -7.66 -33.67
C VAL A 527 9.81 -7.12 -33.12
N CYS A 528 10.87 -7.30 -33.91
CA CYS A 528 12.17 -6.70 -33.65
C CYS A 528 12.10 -5.19 -33.90
N MET A 529 12.51 -4.40 -32.91
CA MET A 529 12.54 -2.94 -32.99
C MET A 529 13.97 -2.38 -33.20
N ASN A 530 14.97 -3.25 -33.33
CA ASN A 530 16.31 -2.85 -33.80
C ASN A 530 16.22 -2.40 -35.26
N SER A 531 16.89 -1.30 -35.61
CA SER A 531 16.89 -0.77 -36.98
C SER A 531 17.55 -1.74 -37.97
N GLY A 532 16.85 -2.10 -39.05
CA GLY A 532 17.40 -2.91 -40.14
C GLY A 532 17.48 -4.40 -39.85
N TYR A 533 16.71 -4.89 -38.88
CA TYR A 533 16.64 -6.31 -38.52
C TYR A 533 15.20 -6.81 -38.45
N GLU A 534 14.97 -8.00 -39.00
CA GLU A 534 13.71 -8.70 -38.93
C GLU A 534 13.84 -10.08 -38.27
N THR A 535 12.72 -10.59 -37.74
CA THR A 535 12.63 -11.94 -37.19
C THR A 535 12.27 -12.94 -38.30
N TYR A 536 12.91 -14.10 -38.31
CA TYR A 536 12.58 -15.21 -39.22
C TYR A 536 12.60 -16.56 -38.50
N TRP A 537 11.93 -17.55 -39.07
CA TRP A 537 11.97 -18.94 -38.58
C TRP A 537 13.15 -19.72 -39.17
N ASP A 538 14.00 -20.28 -38.30
CA ASP A 538 15.06 -21.22 -38.67
C ASP A 538 14.58 -22.66 -38.47
N SER A 539 14.20 -23.30 -39.58
CA SER A 539 13.72 -24.69 -39.59
C SER A 539 14.75 -25.73 -39.15
N THR A 540 16.04 -25.41 -39.22
CA THR A 540 17.12 -26.33 -38.85
C THR A 540 17.27 -26.42 -37.34
N THR A 541 17.17 -25.28 -36.66
CA THR A 541 17.25 -25.19 -35.20
C THR A 541 15.88 -25.24 -34.52
N GLN A 542 14.79 -25.09 -35.29
CA GLN A 542 13.42 -24.92 -34.79
C GLN A 542 13.31 -23.73 -33.82
N THR A 543 13.91 -22.60 -34.19
CA THR A 543 13.90 -21.37 -33.40
C THR A 543 13.59 -20.15 -34.26
N PHE A 544 13.11 -19.06 -33.64
CA PHE A 544 13.04 -17.76 -34.30
C PHE A 544 14.36 -17.01 -34.11
N ARG A 545 14.86 -16.36 -35.16
CA ARG A 545 16.19 -15.72 -35.18
C ARG A 545 16.12 -14.36 -35.86
N LEU A 546 17.18 -13.56 -35.68
CA LEU A 546 17.31 -12.24 -36.30
C LEU A 546 18.19 -12.32 -37.55
N ARG A 547 17.82 -11.56 -38.59
CA ARG A 547 18.66 -11.29 -39.77
C ARG A 547 18.53 -9.83 -40.19
N ALA A 548 19.52 -9.33 -40.92
CA ALA A 548 19.42 -8.02 -41.54
C ALA A 548 18.30 -8.03 -42.61
N GLU A 549 17.54 -6.93 -42.69
CA GLU A 549 16.50 -6.68 -43.70
C GLU A 549 17.02 -6.70 -45.15
#